data_AF-A0A496SVJ7-F1
#
_entry.id   AF-A0A496SVJ7-F1
#
_cell.length_a   1.000
_cell.length_b   1.000
_cell.length_c   1.000
_cell.angle_alpha   90.00
_cell.angle_beta   90.00
_cell.angle_gamma   90.00
#
_symmetry.space_group_name_H-M   'P 1'
#
loop_
_entity.id
_entity.type
_entity.pdbx_description
1 polymer ?
#
loop_
_entity_poly.entity_id
_entity_poly.type
_entity_poly.pdbx_seq_one_letter_code
_entity_poly.pdbx_strand_id
1 'polypeptide(L)'
;MVVWPLRFLVQPLLSCLLVLPAFGADKAVLSNLELLREALGQVTEEVLRRCPSGSLLSPVSVVAEDENEANWLVESVFTERLTEQGLRVLQGQQITQGEAIQSQTELLFKIVQLRISYPGHRRHGMLGSKWVRRLAQVKLSVQLASSGRVVWLDHIGASIEDEFPRRSLSWVENSPYPFTKAEFKETDWNKFLEPAIVSTVVGGLVYLFYSSRL
;
A
#
# COMPACT_ATOMS: atom_id res chain seq x y z
N MET A 1 -35.48 33.74 68.00
CA MET A 1 -34.03 33.74 68.27
C MET A 1 -33.54 32.32 68.17
N VAL A 2 -32.95 31.94 67.03
CA VAL A 2 -32.42 30.59 66.80
C VAL A 2 -30.95 30.71 66.45
N VAL A 3 -30.13 30.00 67.21
CA VAL A 3 -28.67 29.98 67.21
C VAL A 3 -28.16 29.11 66.06
N TRP A 4 -27.00 29.48 65.54
CA TRP A 4 -26.23 28.90 64.44
C TRP A 4 -26.03 27.37 64.46
N PRO A 5 -25.81 26.75 63.28
CA PRO A 5 -25.24 25.41 63.14
C PRO A 5 -23.74 25.44 62.83
N LEU A 6 -22.96 24.49 63.38
CA LEU A 6 -21.63 24.17 62.89
C LEU A 6 -21.24 22.73 63.25
N ARG A 7 -20.90 21.96 62.22
CA ARG A 7 -19.95 20.82 62.11
C ARG A 7 -20.51 19.78 61.14
N PHE A 8 -20.09 19.83 59.88
CA PHE A 8 -18.96 19.08 59.31
C PHE A 8 -19.08 17.56 59.50
N LEU A 9 -19.47 16.86 58.43
CA LEU A 9 -18.82 15.60 58.10
C LEU A 9 -18.74 15.44 56.58
N VAL A 10 -17.49 15.45 56.13
CA VAL A 10 -17.02 15.29 54.77
C VAL A 10 -17.16 13.80 54.40
N GLN A 11 -17.76 13.49 53.27
CA GLN A 11 -17.55 12.19 52.61
C GLN A 11 -17.17 12.42 51.14
N PRO A 12 -15.95 12.01 50.72
CA PRO A 12 -15.48 12.20 49.36
C PRO A 12 -15.84 11.01 48.46
N LEU A 13 -16.18 11.35 47.21
CA LEU A 13 -15.74 10.71 45.96
C LEU A 13 -15.39 9.22 46.00
N LEU A 14 -16.27 8.40 45.42
CA LEU A 14 -15.86 7.13 44.82
C LEU A 14 -16.56 6.93 43.46
N SER A 15 -16.28 7.83 42.53
CA SER A 15 -16.60 7.64 41.11
C SER A 15 -15.45 6.86 40.46
N CYS A 16 -15.40 5.54 40.68
CA CYS A 16 -14.59 4.65 39.86
C CYS A 16 -15.22 4.57 38.47
N LEU A 17 -14.84 5.52 37.60
CA LEU A 17 -15.05 5.43 36.17
C LEU A 17 -14.21 4.24 35.68
N LEU A 18 -14.84 3.08 35.54
CA LEU A 18 -14.28 1.95 34.81
C LEU A 18 -14.14 2.39 33.34
N VAL A 19 -12.98 2.95 33.02
CA VAL A 19 -12.50 3.01 31.64
C VAL A 19 -12.22 1.56 31.25
N LEU A 20 -13.25 0.89 30.71
CA LEU A 20 -13.04 -0.36 29.99
C LEU A 20 -12.08 -0.03 28.84
N PRO A 21 -10.91 -0.68 28.75
CA PRO A 21 -10.12 -0.56 27.54
C PRO A 21 -11.02 -1.07 26.41
N ALA A 22 -11.22 -0.25 25.39
CA ALA A 22 -11.85 -0.68 24.17
C ALA A 22 -11.04 -1.89 23.67
N PHE A 23 -11.58 -3.10 23.86
CA PHE A 23 -11.04 -4.30 23.27
C PHE A 23 -10.99 -4.03 21.77
N GLY A 24 -9.77 -4.07 21.22
CA GLY A 24 -9.49 -3.70 19.83
C GLY A 24 -10.46 -4.41 18.91
N ALA A 25 -11.17 -3.64 18.08
CA ALA A 25 -11.95 -4.17 16.98
C ALA A 25 -11.03 -5.09 16.17
N ASP A 26 -11.45 -6.35 16.00
CA ASP A 26 -10.75 -7.32 15.17
C ASP A 26 -10.79 -6.79 13.74
N LYS A 27 -9.73 -6.06 13.34
CA LYS A 27 -9.64 -5.45 12.02
C LYS A 27 -9.57 -6.60 11.04
N ALA A 28 -10.58 -6.74 10.18
CA ALA A 28 -10.61 -7.78 9.16
C ALA A 28 -9.26 -7.78 8.42
N VAL A 29 -8.60 -8.92 8.41
CA VAL A 29 -7.33 -9.08 7.68
C VAL A 29 -7.67 -8.87 6.22
N LEU A 30 -6.95 -7.98 5.52
CA LEU A 30 -7.14 -7.76 4.09
C LEU A 30 -6.32 -8.75 3.27
N SER A 31 -6.84 -9.20 2.15
CA SER A 31 -6.07 -9.91 1.13
C SER A 31 -5.01 -8.98 0.50
N ASN A 32 -4.02 -9.55 -0.18
CA ASN A 32 -3.00 -8.77 -0.89
C ASN A 32 -3.62 -7.89 -1.97
N LEU A 33 -4.64 -8.39 -2.67
CA LEU A 33 -5.38 -7.64 -3.68
C LEU A 33 -6.11 -6.44 -3.07
N GLU A 34 -6.79 -6.64 -1.93
CA GLU A 34 -7.50 -5.55 -1.24
C GLU A 34 -6.53 -4.50 -0.70
N LEU A 35 -5.37 -4.90 -0.17
CA LEU A 35 -4.37 -3.95 0.30
C LEU A 35 -3.76 -3.13 -0.86
N LEU A 36 -3.54 -3.76 -2.02
CA LEU A 36 -3.13 -3.04 -3.23
C LEU A 36 -4.23 -2.09 -3.74
N ARG A 37 -5.49 -2.52 -3.71
CA ARG A 37 -6.64 -1.68 -4.05
C ARG A 37 -6.73 -0.46 -3.13
N GLU A 38 -6.51 -0.64 -1.83
CA GLU A 38 -6.48 0.46 -0.86
C GLU A 38 -5.33 1.45 -1.15
N ALA A 39 -4.13 0.93 -1.42
CA ALA A 39 -2.98 1.77 -1.79
C ALA A 39 -3.22 2.51 -3.12
N LEU A 40 -3.85 1.86 -4.10
CA LEU A 40 -4.30 2.52 -5.33
C LEU A 40 -5.35 3.59 -5.07
N GLY A 41 -6.28 3.36 -4.13
CA GLY A 41 -7.24 4.37 -3.69
C GLY A 41 -6.55 5.64 -3.21
N GLN A 42 -5.54 5.52 -2.35
CA GLN A 42 -4.74 6.65 -1.89
C GLN A 42 -4.00 7.36 -3.03
N VAL A 43 -3.46 6.61 -3.99
CA VAL A 43 -2.82 7.20 -5.19
C VAL A 43 -3.84 7.96 -6.03
N THR A 44 -5.01 7.38 -6.27
CA THR A 44 -6.07 8.00 -7.07
C THR A 44 -6.60 9.26 -6.42
N GLU A 45 -6.84 9.26 -5.11
CA GLU A 45 -7.22 10.47 -4.37
C GLU A 45 -6.16 11.57 -4.50
N GLU A 46 -4.88 11.20 -4.39
CA GLU A 46 -3.77 12.13 -4.53
C GLU A 46 -3.64 12.67 -5.97
N VAL A 47 -3.91 11.84 -6.99
CA VAL A 47 -4.00 12.26 -8.39
C VAL A 47 -5.10 13.30 -8.56
N LEU A 48 -6.31 13.02 -8.07
CA LEU A 48 -7.44 13.95 -8.16
C LEU A 48 -7.18 15.26 -7.42
N ARG A 49 -6.48 15.19 -6.28
CA ARG A 49 -6.11 16.36 -5.48
C ARG A 49 -5.06 17.24 -6.16
N ARG A 50 -4.09 16.65 -6.86
CA ARG A 50 -3.00 17.37 -7.55
C ARG A 50 -3.36 17.79 -8.97
N CYS A 51 -4.36 17.16 -9.56
CA CYS A 51 -4.85 17.50 -10.88
C CYS A 51 -5.27 18.98 -10.92
N PRO A 52 -4.86 19.76 -11.94
CA PRO A 52 -5.27 21.15 -12.04
C PRO A 52 -6.80 21.28 -12.08
N SER A 53 -7.34 22.16 -11.22
CA SER A 53 -8.78 22.35 -11.10
C SER A 53 -9.39 22.78 -12.44
N GLY A 54 -10.48 22.13 -12.84
CA GLY A 54 -11.16 22.39 -14.11
C GLY A 54 -10.53 21.73 -15.34
N SER A 55 -9.43 20.97 -15.20
CA SER A 55 -8.85 20.21 -16.32
C SER A 55 -9.50 18.84 -16.55
N LEU A 56 -10.12 18.26 -15.53
CA LEU A 56 -10.92 17.03 -15.66
C LEU A 56 -12.33 17.36 -16.16
N LEU A 57 -12.49 17.45 -17.47
CA LEU A 57 -13.79 17.69 -18.11
C LEU A 57 -14.48 16.36 -18.38
N SER A 58 -15.74 16.23 -17.95
CA SER A 58 -16.58 15.08 -18.26
C SER A 58 -17.05 15.14 -19.72
N PRO A 59 -17.03 14.04 -20.49
CA PRO A 59 -16.57 12.71 -20.09
C PRO A 59 -15.03 12.57 -20.09
N VAL A 60 -14.51 11.79 -19.14
CA VAL A 60 -13.08 11.46 -19.00
C VAL A 60 -12.86 10.02 -19.45
N SER A 61 -11.85 9.75 -20.26
CA SER A 61 -11.38 8.39 -20.53
C SER A 61 -10.18 8.05 -19.65
N VAL A 62 -10.12 6.83 -19.11
CA VAL A 62 -8.96 6.32 -18.38
C VAL A 62 -8.25 5.31 -19.28
N VAL A 63 -6.97 5.55 -19.57
CA VAL A 63 -6.23 4.80 -20.61
C VAL A 63 -4.87 4.35 -20.08
N ALA A 64 -4.55 3.07 -20.24
CA ALA A 64 -3.21 2.56 -19.95
C ALA A 64 -2.23 2.91 -21.09
N GLU A 65 -1.02 3.37 -20.77
CA GLU A 65 0.03 3.66 -21.77
C GLU A 65 0.80 2.41 -22.22
N ASP A 66 0.78 1.34 -21.42
CA ASP A 66 1.48 0.09 -21.68
C ASP A 66 0.61 -1.14 -21.39
N GLU A 67 1.00 -2.29 -21.95
CA GLU A 67 0.35 -3.57 -21.65
C GLU A 67 0.89 -4.12 -20.32
N ASN A 68 0.04 -4.20 -19.30
CA ASN A 68 0.37 -4.77 -18.00
C ASN A 68 -0.82 -5.55 -17.42
N GLU A 69 -0.56 -6.72 -16.83
CA GLU A 69 -1.58 -7.59 -16.23
C GLU A 69 -2.35 -6.93 -15.07
N ALA A 70 -1.81 -5.88 -14.46
CA ALA A 70 -2.44 -5.14 -13.37
C ALA A 70 -3.25 -3.91 -13.83
N ASN A 71 -3.29 -3.60 -15.14
CA ASN A 71 -4.00 -2.43 -15.65
C ASN A 71 -5.48 -2.43 -15.28
N TRP A 72 -6.14 -3.59 -15.36
CA TRP A 72 -7.56 -3.72 -15.00
C TRP A 72 -7.83 -3.26 -13.56
N LEU A 73 -6.91 -3.48 -12.64
CA LEU A 73 -7.06 -3.10 -11.24
C LEU A 73 -7.02 -1.58 -11.12
N VAL A 74 -6.03 -0.95 -11.77
CA VAL A 74 -5.87 0.51 -11.81
C VAL A 74 -7.07 1.18 -12.46
N GLU A 75 -7.49 0.69 -13.63
CA GLU A 75 -8.69 1.16 -14.34
C GLU A 75 -9.94 1.06 -13.49
N SER A 76 -10.14 -0.07 -12.80
CA SER A 76 -11.31 -0.26 -11.93
C SER A 76 -11.35 0.75 -10.79
N VAL A 77 -10.21 1.02 -10.15
CA VAL A 77 -10.12 1.98 -9.03
C VAL A 77 -10.30 3.40 -9.52
N PHE A 78 -9.67 3.80 -10.64
CA PHE A 78 -9.91 5.13 -11.22
C PHE A 78 -11.36 5.31 -11.63
N THR A 79 -11.96 4.33 -12.30
CA THR A 79 -13.35 4.39 -12.74
C THR A 79 -14.28 4.56 -11.54
N GLU A 80 -14.12 3.73 -10.51
CA GLU A 80 -14.86 3.82 -9.25
C GLU A 80 -14.75 5.22 -8.65
N ARG A 81 -13.53 5.71 -8.38
CA ARG A 81 -13.32 7.02 -7.74
C ARG A 81 -13.80 8.20 -8.58
N LEU A 82 -13.60 8.18 -9.89
CA LEU A 82 -14.07 9.25 -10.78
C LEU A 82 -15.61 9.27 -10.84
N THR A 83 -16.26 8.11 -10.88
CA THR A 83 -17.73 8.03 -10.85
C THR A 83 -18.31 8.46 -9.49
N GLU A 84 -17.63 8.17 -8.38
CA GLU A 84 -17.98 8.69 -7.04
C GLU A 84 -17.95 10.22 -6.99
N GLN A 85 -17.06 10.87 -7.76
CA GLN A 85 -16.99 12.33 -7.91
C GLN A 85 -18.03 12.88 -8.91
N GLY A 86 -18.90 12.05 -9.46
CA GLY A 86 -19.94 12.44 -10.42
C GLY A 86 -19.45 12.63 -11.86
N LEU A 87 -18.22 12.22 -12.18
CA LEU A 87 -17.68 12.29 -13.54
C LEU A 87 -18.15 11.08 -14.35
N ARG A 88 -18.51 11.30 -15.63
CA ARG A 88 -18.78 10.20 -16.56
C ARG A 88 -17.46 9.66 -17.08
N VAL A 89 -17.18 8.39 -16.82
CA VAL A 89 -15.99 7.69 -17.30
C VAL A 89 -16.35 6.92 -18.56
N LEU A 90 -15.62 7.13 -19.66
CA LEU A 90 -15.74 6.30 -20.86
C LEU A 90 -14.73 5.17 -20.80
N GLN A 91 -15.24 3.95 -20.92
CA GLN A 91 -14.45 2.73 -21.01
C GLN A 91 -14.42 2.28 -22.48
N GLY A 92 -13.25 2.39 -23.12
CA GLY A 92 -13.08 2.06 -24.54
C GLY A 92 -13.80 3.01 -25.51
N GLN A 93 -13.82 2.64 -26.80
CA GLN A 93 -14.58 3.37 -27.82
C GLN A 93 -16.07 3.02 -27.72
N GLN A 94 -16.84 3.76 -26.94
CA GLN A 94 -18.30 3.67 -27.00
C GLN A 94 -18.82 4.37 -28.26
N ILE A 95 -19.17 3.56 -29.27
CA ILE A 95 -19.91 4.00 -30.46
C ILE A 95 -21.39 3.91 -30.11
N THR A 96 -22.05 5.05 -29.88
CA THR A 96 -23.52 5.10 -29.77
C THR A 96 -24.06 5.82 -30.99
N GLN A 97 -24.89 5.14 -31.78
CA GLN A 97 -25.63 5.71 -32.93
C GLN A 97 -24.76 6.47 -33.95
N GLY A 98 -23.63 5.89 -34.37
CA GLY A 98 -22.85 6.40 -35.50
C GLY A 98 -21.93 7.59 -35.20
N GLU A 99 -21.96 8.14 -33.98
CA GLU A 99 -20.99 9.13 -33.51
C GLU A 99 -20.10 8.49 -32.42
N ALA A 100 -18.78 8.53 -32.64
CA ALA A 100 -17.82 8.17 -31.61
C ALA A 100 -17.85 9.27 -30.54
N ILE A 101 -18.29 8.94 -29.33
CA ILE A 101 -18.18 9.86 -28.20
C ILE A 101 -16.69 9.96 -27.86
N GLN A 102 -16.03 10.96 -28.44
CA GLN A 102 -14.63 11.26 -28.12
C GLN A 102 -14.58 11.98 -26.79
N SER A 103 -13.86 11.41 -25.81
CA SER A 103 -13.55 12.14 -24.59
C SER A 103 -12.67 13.33 -24.94
N GLN A 104 -13.05 14.52 -24.48
CA GLN A 104 -12.19 15.70 -24.62
C GLN A 104 -10.96 15.61 -23.70
N THR A 105 -11.04 14.75 -22.68
CA THR A 105 -10.03 14.57 -21.64
C THR A 105 -9.68 13.09 -21.48
N GLU A 106 -8.39 12.80 -21.51
CA GLU A 106 -7.83 11.47 -21.31
C GLU A 106 -6.91 11.49 -20.09
N LEU A 107 -7.16 10.60 -19.14
CA LEU A 107 -6.30 10.32 -18.01
C LEU A 107 -5.48 9.08 -18.36
N LEU A 108 -4.26 9.32 -18.83
CA LEU A 108 -3.31 8.27 -19.15
C LEU A 108 -2.56 7.85 -17.90
N PHE A 109 -2.34 6.55 -17.73
CA PHE A 109 -1.53 6.03 -16.63
C PHE A 109 -0.55 4.97 -17.11
N LYS A 110 0.57 4.88 -16.41
CA LYS A 110 1.56 3.81 -16.52
C LYS A 110 1.92 3.30 -15.14
N ILE A 111 1.90 1.98 -14.98
CA ILE A 111 2.30 1.34 -13.73
C ILE A 111 3.82 1.35 -13.63
N VAL A 112 4.37 2.19 -12.74
CA VAL A 112 5.82 2.24 -12.47
C VAL A 112 6.18 1.19 -11.43
N GLN A 113 5.32 1.00 -10.43
CA GLN A 113 5.51 0.01 -9.38
C GLN A 113 4.14 -0.42 -8.82
N LEU A 114 3.94 -1.73 -8.71
CA LEU A 114 2.78 -2.31 -8.04
C LEU A 114 3.25 -3.63 -7.43
N ARG A 115 3.50 -3.64 -6.11
CA ARG A 115 4.10 -4.80 -5.44
C ARG A 115 3.60 -4.97 -4.01
N ILE A 116 3.56 -6.23 -3.58
CA ILE A 116 3.52 -6.62 -2.17
C ILE A 116 4.87 -7.19 -1.76
N SER A 117 5.33 -6.88 -0.56
CA SER A 117 6.51 -7.49 0.05
C SER A 117 6.26 -7.88 1.50
N TYR A 118 6.95 -8.92 1.97
CA TYR A 118 6.97 -9.32 3.37
C TYR A 118 8.33 -9.02 4.00
N PRO A 119 8.57 -7.79 4.47
CA PRO A 119 9.88 -7.36 4.95
C PRO A 119 10.35 -8.09 6.22
N GLY A 120 9.48 -8.79 6.93
CA GLY A 120 9.89 -9.58 8.08
C GLY A 120 8.73 -10.23 8.83
N HIS A 121 9.07 -10.88 9.93
CA HIS A 121 8.11 -11.48 10.85
C HIS A 121 8.40 -11.03 12.29
N ARG A 122 7.34 -10.91 13.09
CA ARG A 122 7.42 -10.61 14.52
C ARG A 122 6.77 -11.73 15.32
N ARG A 123 7.22 -11.89 16.56
CA ARG A 123 6.58 -12.79 17.54
C ARG A 123 6.25 -11.96 18.77
N HIS A 124 5.00 -11.97 19.22
CA HIS A 124 4.61 -11.32 20.46
C HIS A 124 4.91 -12.25 21.65
N GLY A 125 5.89 -11.89 22.49
CA GLY A 125 6.26 -12.66 23.68
C GLY A 125 6.88 -14.05 23.40
N MET A 126 7.12 -14.82 24.46
CA MET A 126 7.82 -16.11 24.37
C MET A 126 6.96 -17.23 23.75
N LEU A 127 5.63 -17.14 23.85
CA LEU A 127 4.68 -18.15 23.32
C LEU A 127 3.70 -17.61 22.26
N GLY A 128 3.75 -16.34 21.88
CA GLY A 128 2.73 -15.80 20.97
C GLY A 128 2.89 -16.24 19.52
N SER A 129 1.82 -16.00 18.76
CA SER A 129 1.73 -16.30 17.33
C SER A 129 2.75 -15.50 16.52
N LYS A 130 3.24 -16.10 15.42
CA LYS A 130 4.07 -15.40 14.44
C LYS A 130 3.19 -14.48 13.60
N TRP A 131 3.57 -13.22 13.52
CA TRP A 131 2.96 -12.19 12.69
C TRP A 131 3.89 -11.88 11.51
N VAL A 132 3.31 -11.60 10.36
CA VAL A 132 4.03 -11.23 9.14
C VAL A 132 3.79 -9.76 8.92
N ARG A 133 4.86 -8.97 8.79
CA ARG A 133 4.79 -7.59 8.32
C ARG A 133 4.61 -7.64 6.81
N ARG A 134 3.70 -6.83 6.29
CA ARG A 134 3.42 -6.71 4.86
C ARG A 134 3.42 -5.25 4.45
N LEU A 135 4.00 -4.99 3.29
CA LEU A 135 4.10 -3.67 2.70
C LEU A 135 3.57 -3.72 1.27
N ALA A 136 2.48 -3.00 1.02
CA ALA A 136 1.97 -2.69 -0.31
C ALA A 136 2.57 -1.39 -0.82
N GLN A 137 3.04 -1.38 -2.06
CA GLN A 137 3.61 -0.20 -2.69
C GLN A 137 3.04 -0.02 -4.09
N VAL A 138 2.54 1.17 -4.36
CA VAL A 138 1.99 1.56 -5.65
C VAL A 138 2.65 2.85 -6.07
N LYS A 139 3.10 2.92 -7.32
CA LYS A 139 3.60 4.14 -7.97
C LYS A 139 3.12 4.15 -9.41
N LEU A 140 2.46 5.23 -9.79
CA LEU A 140 1.95 5.46 -11.13
C LEU A 140 2.65 6.70 -11.72
N SER A 141 2.93 6.64 -13.02
CA SER A 141 3.08 7.83 -13.85
C SER A 141 1.71 8.14 -14.40
N VAL A 142 1.24 9.37 -14.23
CA VAL A 142 -0.11 9.78 -14.65
C VAL A 142 0.03 11.03 -15.50
N GLN A 143 -0.70 11.06 -16.61
CA GLN A 143 -0.76 12.18 -17.52
C GLN A 143 -2.21 12.54 -17.80
N LEU A 144 -2.50 13.83 -17.83
CA LEU A 144 -3.76 14.34 -18.32
C LEU A 144 -3.53 14.92 -19.70
N ALA A 145 -4.23 14.40 -20.70
CA ALA A 145 -4.28 14.96 -22.03
C ALA A 145 -5.65 15.57 -22.29
N SER A 146 -5.67 16.73 -22.94
CA SER A 146 -6.88 17.35 -23.45
C SER A 146 -6.72 17.66 -24.92
N SER A 147 -7.66 17.18 -25.75
CA SER A 147 -7.61 17.36 -27.21
C SER A 147 -6.26 16.94 -27.82
N GLY A 148 -5.72 15.80 -27.37
CA GLY A 148 -4.45 15.23 -27.83
C GLY A 148 -3.19 15.94 -27.35
N ARG A 149 -3.28 16.88 -26.41
CA ARG A 149 -2.12 17.57 -25.81
C ARG A 149 -2.02 17.26 -24.33
N VAL A 150 -0.84 16.84 -23.87
CA VAL A 150 -0.57 16.67 -22.44
C VAL A 150 -0.59 18.03 -21.75
N VAL A 151 -1.49 18.19 -20.79
CA VAL A 151 -1.67 19.42 -19.99
C VAL A 151 -1.13 19.26 -18.57
N TRP A 152 -0.98 18.03 -18.09
CA TRP A 152 -0.43 17.73 -16.77
C TRP A 152 0.23 16.36 -16.75
N LEU A 153 1.32 16.22 -15.99
CA LEU A 153 2.04 14.97 -15.78
C LEU A 153 2.59 14.96 -14.35
N ASP A 154 2.42 13.84 -13.64
CA ASP A 154 3.02 13.63 -12.32
C ASP A 154 3.36 12.15 -12.07
N HIS A 155 4.21 11.90 -11.08
CA HIS A 155 4.53 10.58 -10.58
C HIS A 155 4.06 10.47 -9.13
N ILE A 156 2.99 9.71 -8.92
CA ILE A 156 2.33 9.65 -7.62
C ILE A 156 2.39 8.22 -7.10
N GLY A 157 2.67 8.08 -5.80
CA GLY A 157 2.75 6.77 -5.18
C GLY A 157 2.31 6.80 -3.73
N ALA A 158 1.90 5.63 -3.25
CA ALA A 158 1.50 5.39 -1.87
C ALA A 158 2.08 4.06 -1.40
N SER A 159 2.21 3.94 -0.08
CA SER A 159 2.62 2.70 0.56
C SER A 159 1.82 2.46 1.82
N ILE A 160 1.29 1.25 1.97
CA ILE A 160 0.53 0.84 3.15
C ILE A 160 1.26 -0.32 3.80
N GLU A 161 1.54 -0.18 5.08
CA GLU A 161 2.12 -1.24 5.90
C GLU A 161 1.08 -1.79 6.89
N ASP A 162 0.98 -3.11 6.99
CA ASP A 162 0.19 -3.77 8.02
C ASP A 162 0.88 -5.04 8.55
N GLU A 163 0.24 -5.64 9.55
CA GLU A 163 0.67 -6.91 10.13
C GLU A 163 -0.52 -7.88 10.15
N PHE A 164 -0.27 -9.15 9.79
CA PHE A 164 -1.30 -10.19 9.87
C PHE A 164 -0.75 -11.49 10.48
N PRO A 165 -1.61 -12.34 11.08
CA PRO A 165 -1.18 -13.62 11.64
C PRO A 165 -0.65 -14.55 10.54
N ARG A 166 0.51 -15.20 10.74
CA ARG A 166 1.11 -16.12 9.74
C ARG A 166 0.16 -17.22 9.27
N ARG A 167 -0.77 -17.67 10.13
CA ARG A 167 -1.79 -18.67 9.79
C ARG A 167 -2.72 -18.23 8.65
N SER A 168 -2.87 -16.92 8.46
CA SER A 168 -3.75 -16.35 7.43
C SER A 168 -3.04 -16.17 6.08
N LEU A 169 -1.76 -16.55 5.95
CA LEU A 169 -0.96 -16.34 4.74
C LEU A 169 -1.62 -16.93 3.48
N SER A 170 -2.13 -18.16 3.55
CA SER A 170 -2.80 -18.81 2.42
C SER A 170 -4.06 -18.08 1.98
N TRP A 171 -4.78 -17.45 2.91
CA TRP A 171 -5.97 -16.66 2.61
C TRP A 171 -5.61 -15.28 2.05
N VAL A 172 -4.59 -14.64 2.63
CA VAL A 172 -4.09 -13.33 2.18
C VAL A 172 -3.58 -13.36 0.74
N GLU A 173 -2.94 -14.46 0.34
CA GLU A 173 -2.39 -14.68 -1.01
C GLU A 173 -3.38 -15.37 -1.97
N ASN A 174 -4.64 -15.55 -1.57
CA ASN A 174 -5.64 -16.28 -2.34
C ASN A 174 -6.19 -15.46 -3.51
N SER A 175 -5.31 -15.07 -4.44
CA SER A 175 -5.65 -14.34 -5.64
C SER A 175 -5.02 -15.02 -6.85
N PRO A 176 -5.73 -15.11 -8.00
CA PRO A 176 -5.18 -15.72 -9.21
C PRO A 176 -4.09 -14.87 -9.87
N TYR A 177 -3.96 -13.60 -9.47
CA TYR A 177 -3.09 -12.63 -10.14
C TYR A 177 -1.64 -12.69 -9.63
N PRO A 178 -0.64 -12.91 -10.50
CA PRO A 178 0.76 -13.00 -10.11
C PRO A 178 1.28 -11.76 -9.37
N PHE A 179 0.92 -10.54 -9.82
CA PHE A 179 1.30 -9.28 -9.17
C PHE A 179 0.84 -9.12 -7.71
N THR A 180 -0.08 -9.96 -7.21
CA THR A 180 -0.53 -9.94 -5.81
C THR A 180 0.32 -10.82 -4.90
N LYS A 181 1.20 -11.67 -5.47
CA LYS A 181 2.09 -12.52 -4.69
C LYS A 181 3.24 -11.69 -4.15
N ALA A 182 3.60 -11.95 -2.90
CA ALA A 182 4.67 -11.20 -2.28
C ALA A 182 6.03 -11.67 -2.79
N GLU A 183 6.91 -10.71 -3.06
CA GLU A 183 8.32 -11.00 -3.13
C GLU A 183 8.84 -11.19 -1.71
N PHE A 184 9.29 -12.40 -1.39
CA PHE A 184 10.10 -12.59 -0.20
C PHE A 184 11.41 -11.85 -0.45
N LYS A 185 11.78 -10.93 0.44
CA LYS A 185 13.13 -10.41 0.44
C LYS A 185 14.03 -11.62 0.70
N GLU A 186 14.70 -12.11 -0.34
CA GLU A 186 15.70 -13.14 -0.21
C GLU A 186 16.63 -12.69 0.91
N THR A 187 16.78 -13.54 1.93
CA THR A 187 17.67 -13.25 3.05
C THR A 187 19.03 -12.93 2.42
N ASP A 188 19.60 -11.75 2.73
CA ASP A 188 20.84 -11.23 2.12
C ASP A 188 22.02 -12.20 2.38
N TRP A 189 22.09 -13.34 1.68
CA TRP A 189 23.20 -14.31 1.75
C TRP A 189 24.53 -13.63 1.43
N ASN A 190 24.47 -12.52 0.67
CA ASN A 190 25.61 -11.69 0.34
C ASN A 190 26.32 -11.10 1.58
N LYS A 191 25.59 -10.81 2.68
CA LYS A 191 26.18 -10.29 3.93
C LYS A 191 27.05 -11.32 4.66
N PHE A 192 26.86 -12.61 4.38
CA PHE A 192 27.67 -13.69 4.94
C PHE A 192 28.75 -14.20 3.97
N LEU A 193 28.54 -14.00 2.66
CA LEU A 193 29.51 -14.38 1.64
C LEU A 193 30.78 -13.52 1.68
N GLU A 194 30.61 -12.21 1.89
CA GLU A 194 31.73 -11.26 1.91
C GLU A 194 32.74 -11.56 3.06
N PRO A 195 32.32 -11.79 4.33
CA PRO A 195 33.23 -12.23 5.39
C PRO A 195 33.89 -13.60 5.14
N ALA A 196 33.17 -14.53 4.49
CA ALA A 196 33.69 -15.87 4.22
C ALA A 196 34.82 -15.87 3.20
N ILE A 197 34.71 -15.05 2.14
CA ILE A 197 35.76 -14.88 1.12
C ILE A 197 37.00 -14.26 1.76
N VAL A 198 36.84 -13.19 2.55
CA VAL A 198 37.95 -12.54 3.26
C VAL A 198 38.64 -13.53 4.19
N SER A 199 37.88 -14.32 4.96
CA SER A 199 38.42 -15.34 5.85
C SER A 199 39.19 -16.43 5.09
N THR A 200 38.70 -16.84 3.93
CA THR A 200 39.34 -17.83 3.07
C THR A 200 40.66 -17.31 2.49
N VAL A 201 40.68 -16.06 2.02
CA VAL A 201 41.90 -15.44 1.47
C VAL A 201 42.96 -15.25 2.56
N VAL A 202 42.58 -14.73 3.73
CA VAL A 202 43.50 -14.55 4.86
C VAL A 202 44.01 -15.91 5.35
N GLY A 203 43.12 -16.88 5.55
CA GLY A 203 43.49 -18.24 5.96
C GLY A 203 44.41 -18.93 4.94
N GLY A 204 44.13 -18.79 3.65
CA GLY A 204 44.96 -19.30 2.56
C GLY A 204 46.34 -18.66 2.52
N LEU A 205 46.43 -17.34 2.70
CA LEU A 205 47.71 -16.62 2.79
C LEU A 205 48.53 -17.08 4.00
N VAL A 206 47.92 -17.15 5.18
CA VAL A 206 48.58 -17.64 6.40
C VAL A 206 49.11 -19.06 6.19
N TYR A 207 48.29 -19.93 5.59
CA TYR A 207 48.68 -21.30 5.26
C TYR A 207 49.87 -21.34 4.29
N LEU A 208 49.86 -20.56 3.21
CA LEU A 208 50.96 -20.49 2.24
C LEU A 208 52.27 -19.99 2.87
N PHE A 209 52.20 -18.99 3.74
CA PHE A 209 53.37 -18.47 4.46
C PHE A 209 53.96 -19.47 5.46
N TYR A 210 53.12 -20.29 6.09
CA TYR A 210 53.61 -21.33 7.00
C TYR A 210 54.12 -22.57 6.26
N SER A 211 53.48 -22.94 5.15
CA SER A 211 53.86 -24.08 4.32
C SER A 211 55.20 -23.87 3.61
N SER A 212 55.50 -22.64 3.16
CA SER A 212 56.77 -22.29 2.50
C SER A 212 57.97 -22.14 3.44
N ARG A 213 57.75 -22.27 4.76
CA ARG A 213 58.79 -22.15 5.80
C ARG A 213 59.20 -23.50 6.42
N LEU A 214 58.63 -24.60 5.92
CA LEU A 214 59.03 -26.00 6.17
C LEU A 214 59.77 -26.54 4.94
#